data_AF-I0GTT9-F1
#
_entry.id   AF-I0GTT9-F1
#
_cell.length_a   1.000
_cell.length_b   1.000
_cell.length_c   1.000
_cell.angle_alpha   90.00
_cell.angle_beta   90.00
_cell.angle_gamma   90.00
#
_symmetry.space_group_name_H-M   'P 1'
#
loop_
_entity.id
_entity.type
_entity.pdbx_description
1 polymer ?
#
loop_
_entity_poly.entity_id
_entity_poly.type
_entity_poly.pdbx_seq_one_letter_code
_entity_poly.pdbx_strand_id
1 'polypeptide(L)'
;MDEAVRLLREQVLLSNQCLEKIKALKEVLQAENKGANIVAAVQSLEPALLEIAKLEKKKRDFLQKQSAKDMRTFISQMPPSEAWEILVHLFHRAQEFEQSLHREIIAATLLLEQGKKYVDYNINIMTRTMASNIYTQEAAESESQRGIKMFDSSV
;
A
#
# COMPACT_ATOMS: atom_id res chain seq x y z
N MET A 1 15.80 -32.24 -2.88
CA MET A 1 16.32 -31.33 -3.92
C MET A 1 15.20 -30.78 -4.79
N ASP A 2 14.35 -31.66 -5.36
CA ASP A 2 13.15 -31.25 -6.13
C ASP A 2 12.20 -30.35 -5.31
N GLU A 3 12.03 -30.61 -4.01
CA GLU A 3 11.21 -29.76 -3.13
C GLU A 3 11.70 -28.31 -3.03
N ALA A 4 13.01 -28.07 -2.92
CA ALA A 4 13.56 -26.70 -2.83
C ALA A 4 13.38 -25.93 -4.15
N VAL A 5 13.60 -26.61 -5.28
CA VAL A 5 13.37 -26.04 -6.62
C VAL A 5 11.89 -25.72 -6.83
N ARG A 6 10.98 -26.61 -6.41
CA ARG A 6 9.53 -26.37 -6.46
C ARG A 6 9.13 -25.17 -5.61
N LEU A 7 9.62 -25.08 -4.37
CA LEU A 7 9.33 -23.96 -3.48
C LEU A 7 9.79 -22.62 -4.06
N LEU A 8 11.01 -22.57 -4.62
CA LEU A 8 11.51 -21.34 -5.23
C LEU A 8 10.79 -20.97 -6.53
N ARG A 9 10.38 -21.94 -7.35
CA ARG A 9 9.54 -21.68 -8.53
C ARG A 9 8.16 -21.15 -8.13
N GLU A 10 7.54 -21.75 -7.12
CA GLU A 10 6.26 -21.29 -6.56
C GLU A 10 6.41 -19.87 -6.01
N GLN A 11 7.53 -19.57 -5.32
CA GLN A 11 7.85 -18.22 -4.85
C GLN A 11 7.93 -17.21 -5.98
N VAL A 12 8.72 -17.49 -7.01
CA VAL A 12 8.89 -16.59 -8.17
C VAL A 12 7.54 -16.31 -8.84
N LEU A 13 6.72 -17.34 -9.05
CA LEU A 13 5.41 -17.19 -9.69
C LEU A 13 4.45 -16.33 -8.84
N LEU A 14 4.29 -16.67 -7.56
CA LEU A 14 3.39 -15.95 -6.66
C LEU A 14 3.85 -14.52 -6.42
N SER A 15 5.16 -14.29 -6.29
CA SER A 15 5.69 -12.94 -6.15
C SER A 15 5.46 -12.09 -7.39
N ASN A 16 5.55 -12.65 -8.60
CA ASN A 16 5.20 -11.91 -9.82
C ASN A 16 3.71 -11.55 -9.87
N GLN A 17 2.82 -12.50 -9.57
CA GLN A 17 1.37 -12.25 -9.53
C GLN A 17 0.99 -11.18 -8.51
N CYS A 18 1.62 -11.21 -7.32
CA CYS A 18 1.42 -10.19 -6.30
C CYS A 18 1.94 -8.83 -6.76
N LEU A 19 3.10 -8.79 -7.44
CA LEU A 19 3.69 -7.56 -7.94
C LEU A 19 2.79 -6.88 -8.98
N GLU A 20 2.22 -7.65 -9.91
CA GLU A 20 1.27 -7.15 -10.90
C GLU A 20 0.04 -6.51 -10.23
N LYS A 21 -0.49 -7.16 -9.18
CA LYS A 21 -1.64 -6.64 -8.43
C LYS A 21 -1.32 -5.36 -7.65
N ILE A 22 -0.13 -5.27 -7.04
CA ILE A 22 0.30 -4.06 -6.33
C ILE A 22 0.50 -2.90 -7.31
N LYS A 23 1.08 -3.17 -8.49
CA LYS A 23 1.21 -2.15 -9.54
C LYS A 23 -0.15 -1.64 -10.02
N ALA A 24 -1.11 -2.55 -10.25
CA ALA A 24 -2.48 -2.17 -10.59
C ALA A 24 -3.14 -1.32 -9.48
N LEU A 25 -2.94 -1.67 -8.19
CA LEU A 25 -3.41 -0.84 -7.08
C LEU A 25 -2.78 0.56 -7.13
N LYS A 26 -1.47 0.65 -7.38
CA LYS A 26 -0.77 1.94 -7.47
C LYS A 26 -1.33 2.80 -8.61
N GLU A 27 -1.61 2.22 -9.77
CA GLU A 27 -2.24 2.94 -10.90
C GLU A 27 -3.62 3.48 -10.52
N VAL A 28 -4.44 2.67 -9.82
CA VAL A 28 -5.75 3.12 -9.31
C VAL A 28 -5.61 4.25 -8.29
N LEU A 29 -4.59 4.21 -7.42
CA LEU A 29 -4.33 5.26 -6.43
C LEU A 29 -3.84 6.56 -7.06
N GLN A 30 -3.17 6.49 -8.21
CA GLN A 30 -2.66 7.65 -8.95
C GLN A 30 -3.69 8.25 -9.91
N ALA A 31 -4.74 7.50 -10.27
CA ALA A 31 -5.77 7.98 -11.17
C ALA A 31 -6.56 9.17 -10.60
N GLU A 32 -6.98 10.09 -11.47
CA GLU A 32 -7.73 11.29 -11.08
C GLU A 32 -9.12 10.98 -10.48
N ASN A 33 -9.67 9.79 -10.75
CA ASN A 33 -10.92 9.31 -10.19
C ASN A 33 -10.71 8.66 -8.80
N LYS A 34 -10.50 9.51 -7.79
CA LYS A 34 -10.06 9.21 -6.41
C LYS A 34 -11.04 8.37 -5.56
N GLY A 35 -11.34 7.14 -5.96
CA GLY A 35 -11.98 6.18 -5.06
C GLY A 35 -12.72 5.03 -5.70
N ALA A 36 -13.17 5.17 -6.95
CA ALA A 36 -14.16 4.27 -7.53
C ALA A 36 -13.71 2.80 -7.68
N ASN A 37 -12.41 2.50 -7.58
CA ASN A 37 -11.89 1.14 -7.79
C ASN A 37 -10.85 0.69 -6.74
N ILE A 38 -10.58 1.50 -5.71
CA ILE A 38 -9.55 1.17 -4.70
C ILE A 38 -9.95 -0.11 -3.94
N VAL A 39 -11.21 -0.21 -3.52
CA VAL A 39 -11.72 -1.37 -2.76
C VAL A 39 -11.57 -2.66 -3.57
N ALA A 40 -11.96 -2.64 -4.84
CA ALA A 40 -11.84 -3.79 -5.73
C ALA A 40 -10.36 -4.18 -5.97
N ALA A 41 -9.48 -3.19 -6.15
CA ALA A 41 -8.05 -3.42 -6.31
C ALA A 41 -7.43 -4.07 -5.06
N VAL A 42 -7.79 -3.59 -3.86
CA VAL A 42 -7.35 -4.17 -2.58
C VAL A 42 -7.90 -5.60 -2.39
N GLN A 43 -9.18 -5.84 -2.64
CA GLN A 43 -9.76 -7.18 -2.53
C GLN A 43 -9.09 -8.18 -3.48
N SER A 44 -8.64 -7.73 -4.66
CA SER A 44 -7.93 -8.57 -5.61
C SER A 44 -6.54 -9.04 -5.12
N LEU A 45 -5.95 -8.35 -4.14
CA LEU A 45 -4.64 -8.65 -3.53
C LEU A 45 -4.74 -9.74 -2.46
N GLU A 46 -5.85 -9.80 -1.72
CA GLU A 46 -6.00 -10.70 -0.57
C GLU A 46 -5.66 -12.17 -0.89
N PRO A 47 -6.16 -12.77 -2.00
CA PRO A 47 -5.84 -14.15 -2.32
C PRO A 47 -4.35 -14.36 -2.56
N ALA A 48 -3.69 -13.43 -3.26
CA ALA A 48 -2.27 -13.53 -3.57
C ALA A 48 -1.40 -13.45 -2.29
N LEU A 49 -1.77 -12.58 -1.35
CA LEU A 49 -1.09 -12.46 -0.06
C LEU A 49 -1.28 -13.73 0.80
N LEU A 50 -2.47 -14.32 0.79
CA LEU A 50 -2.72 -15.59 1.49
C LEU A 50 -1.87 -16.73 0.93
N GLU A 51 -1.73 -16.82 -0.40
CA GLU A 51 -0.86 -17.84 -1.02
C GLU A 51 0.62 -17.62 -0.68
N ILE A 52 1.09 -16.37 -0.67
CA ILE A 52 2.45 -16.05 -0.20
C ILE A 52 2.64 -16.47 1.27
N ALA A 53 1.67 -16.18 2.14
CA ALA A 53 1.75 -16.57 3.55
C ALA A 53 1.81 -18.10 3.74
N LYS A 54 1.02 -18.86 2.95
CA LYS A 54 1.09 -20.33 2.92
C LYS A 54 2.45 -20.81 2.44
N LEU A 55 3.00 -20.20 1.40
CA LEU A 55 4.32 -20.55 0.88
C LEU A 55 5.42 -20.27 1.92
N GLU A 56 5.39 -19.14 2.60
CA GLU A 56 6.35 -18.82 3.66
C GLU A 56 6.32 -19.85 4.79
N LYS A 57 5.12 -20.34 5.14
CA LYS A 57 4.98 -21.45 6.08
C LYS A 57 5.63 -22.72 5.54
N LYS A 58 5.32 -23.14 4.30
CA LYS A 58 5.94 -24.32 3.67
C LYS A 58 7.47 -24.21 3.64
N LYS A 59 8.00 -23.03 3.29
CA LYS A 59 9.44 -22.74 3.23
C LYS A 59 10.08 -22.87 4.60
N ARG A 60 9.44 -22.36 5.65
CA ARG A 60 9.89 -22.49 7.03
C ARG A 60 9.93 -23.95 7.48
N ASP A 61 8.86 -24.69 7.22
CA ASP A 61 8.76 -26.12 7.57
C ASP A 61 9.85 -26.93 6.83
N PHE A 62 10.10 -26.62 5.55
CA PHE A 62 11.18 -27.21 4.77
C PHE A 62 12.55 -26.92 5.39
N LEU A 63 12.86 -25.66 5.68
CA LEU A 63 14.14 -25.27 6.28
C LEU A 63 14.38 -25.91 7.64
N GLN A 64 13.33 -26.05 8.45
CA GLN A 64 13.39 -26.76 9.73
C GLN A 64 13.74 -28.25 9.55
N LYS A 65 13.13 -28.93 8.57
CA LYS A 65 13.47 -30.33 8.24
C LYS A 65 14.91 -30.50 7.77
N GLN A 66 15.44 -29.49 7.08
CA GLN A 66 16.83 -29.49 6.58
C GLN A 66 17.83 -28.95 7.61
N SER A 67 17.40 -28.60 8.83
CA SER A 67 18.24 -27.94 9.85
C SER A 67 18.99 -26.70 9.34
N ALA A 68 18.40 -26.00 8.37
CA ALA A 68 18.98 -24.81 7.76
C ALA A 68 18.31 -23.56 8.31
N LYS A 69 19.10 -22.54 8.63
CA LYS A 69 18.59 -21.25 9.14
C LYS A 69 17.79 -20.50 8.07
N ASP A 70 18.30 -20.50 6.84
CA ASP A 70 17.71 -19.83 5.70
C ASP A 70 18.07 -20.56 4.40
N MET A 71 17.41 -20.17 3.30
CA MET A 71 17.59 -20.81 2.00
C MET A 71 19.03 -20.61 1.46
N ARG A 72 19.69 -19.50 1.82
CA ARG A 72 21.08 -19.23 1.40
C ARG A 72 22.04 -20.21 2.08
N THR A 73 21.89 -20.43 3.39
CA THR A 73 22.66 -21.44 4.14
C THR A 73 22.43 -22.83 3.54
N PHE A 74 21.17 -23.19 3.27
CA PHE A 74 20.83 -24.46 2.64
C PHE A 74 21.56 -24.65 1.28
N ILE A 75 21.48 -23.65 0.39
CA ILE A 75 22.14 -23.69 -0.93
C ILE A 75 23.67 -23.79 -0.79
N SER A 76 24.26 -23.09 0.17
CA SER A 76 25.72 -23.05 0.35
C SER A 76 26.34 -24.35 0.84
N GLN A 77 25.55 -25.21 1.50
CA GLN A 77 25.99 -26.51 2.01
C GLN A 77 25.88 -27.62 0.96
N MET A 78 25.28 -27.33 -0.19
CA MET A 78 25.10 -28.30 -1.27
C MET A 78 26.34 -28.39 -2.16
N PRO A 79 26.70 -29.60 -2.63
CA PRO A 79 27.76 -29.75 -3.61
C PRO A 79 27.34 -29.15 -4.97
N PRO A 80 28.28 -28.61 -5.75
CA PRO A 80 28.02 -28.12 -7.10
C PRO A 80 27.41 -29.21 -7.98
N SER A 81 26.33 -28.88 -8.68
CA SER A 81 25.60 -29.74 -9.62
C SER A 81 24.70 -28.88 -10.50
N GLU A 82 24.21 -29.42 -11.62
CA GLU A 82 23.24 -28.72 -12.49
C GLU A 82 22.00 -28.25 -11.69
N ALA A 83 21.51 -29.10 -10.79
CA ALA A 83 20.39 -28.75 -9.93
C ALA A 83 20.72 -27.62 -8.93
N TRP A 84 21.97 -27.53 -8.48
CA TRP A 84 22.44 -26.42 -7.64
C TRP A 84 22.46 -25.10 -8.42
N GLU A 85 22.92 -25.11 -9.67
CA GLU A 85 22.90 -23.91 -10.52
C GLU A 85 21.48 -23.39 -10.72
N ILE A 86 20.54 -24.28 -11.05
CA ILE A 86 19.11 -23.93 -11.17
C ILE A 86 18.59 -23.31 -9.86
N LEU A 87 18.94 -23.91 -8.72
CA LEU A 87 18.51 -23.44 -7.40
C LEU A 87 19.06 -22.04 -7.09
N VAL A 88 20.33 -21.77 -7.42
CA VAL A 88 20.97 -20.45 -7.27
C VAL A 88 20.27 -19.41 -8.14
N HIS A 89 20.00 -19.73 -9.41
CA HIS A 89 19.29 -18.81 -10.31
C HIS A 89 17.87 -18.48 -9.81
N LEU A 90 17.12 -19.49 -9.37
CA LEU A 90 15.78 -19.29 -8.82
C LEU A 90 15.81 -18.48 -7.53
N PHE A 91 16.81 -18.71 -6.67
CA PHE A 91 16.97 -17.96 -5.42
C PHE A 91 17.25 -16.48 -5.70
N HIS A 92 18.19 -16.18 -6.62
CA HIS A 92 18.45 -14.80 -7.02
C HIS A 92 17.19 -14.13 -7.58
N ARG A 93 16.46 -14.83 -8.46
CA ARG A 93 15.23 -14.32 -9.04
C ARG A 93 14.15 -14.04 -7.98
N ALA A 94 14.02 -14.92 -6.99
CA ALA A 94 13.10 -14.72 -5.88
C ALA A 94 13.46 -13.46 -5.06
N GLN A 95 14.75 -13.22 -4.81
CA GLN A 95 15.22 -12.01 -4.11
C GLN A 95 14.94 -10.72 -4.89
N GLU A 96 15.12 -10.73 -6.22
CA GLU A 96 14.76 -9.58 -7.07
C GLU A 96 13.27 -9.24 -6.97
N PHE A 97 12.42 -10.26 -6.94
CA PHE A 97 10.98 -10.08 -6.78
C PHE A 97 10.61 -9.58 -5.39
N GLU A 98 11.21 -10.10 -4.32
CA GLU A 98 11.01 -9.59 -2.96
C GLU A 98 11.38 -8.10 -2.85
N GLN A 99 12.53 -7.70 -3.40
CA GLN A 99 12.94 -6.29 -3.41
C GLN A 99 11.99 -5.41 -4.22
N SER A 100 11.46 -5.92 -5.34
CA SER A 100 10.51 -5.18 -6.18
C SER A 100 9.18 -5.02 -5.48
N LEU A 101 8.66 -6.09 -4.86
CA LEU A 101 7.45 -6.06 -4.04
C LEU A 101 7.58 -5.04 -2.91
N HIS A 102 8.70 -5.07 -2.18
CA HIS A 102 8.93 -4.14 -1.08
C HIS A 102 8.87 -2.68 -1.53
N ARG A 103 9.53 -2.35 -2.66
CA ARG A 103 9.49 -1.00 -3.24
C ARG A 103 8.08 -0.56 -3.62
N GLU A 104 7.31 -1.43 -4.28
CA GLU A 104 5.95 -1.10 -4.72
C GLU A 104 4.97 -0.98 -3.54
N ILE A 105 5.13 -1.80 -2.48
CA ILE A 105 4.33 -1.69 -1.25
C ILE A 105 4.60 -0.36 -0.54
N ILE A 106 5.88 0.05 -0.42
CA ILE A 106 6.23 1.35 0.16
C ILE A 106 5.57 2.49 -0.63
N ALA A 107 5.66 2.46 -1.96
CA ALA A 107 5.06 3.47 -2.81
C ALA A 107 3.53 3.54 -2.65
N ALA A 108 2.85 2.38 -2.66
CA ALA A 108 1.41 2.31 -2.47
C ALA A 108 0.98 2.82 -1.08
N THR A 109 1.76 2.51 -0.04
CA THR A 109 1.51 2.96 1.34
C THR A 109 1.60 4.48 1.43
N LEU A 110 2.63 5.08 0.83
CA LEU A 110 2.80 6.54 0.79
C LEU A 110 1.64 7.24 0.09
N LEU A 111 1.16 6.70 -1.04
CA LEU A 111 0.01 7.24 -1.76
C LEU A 111 -1.28 7.18 -0.93
N LEU A 112 -1.51 6.08 -0.22
CA LEU A 112 -2.65 5.93 0.69
C LEU A 112 -2.60 6.95 1.85
N GLU A 113 -1.42 7.16 2.45
CA GLU A 113 -1.24 8.15 3.51
C GLU A 113 -1.49 9.58 3.02
N GLN A 114 -1.04 9.93 1.82
CA GLN A 114 -1.29 11.22 1.21
C GLN A 114 -2.79 11.41 0.88
N GLY A 115 -3.44 10.37 0.34
CA GLY A 115 -4.88 10.37 0.09
C GLY A 115 -5.68 10.60 1.37
N LYS A 116 -5.32 9.92 2.46
CA LYS A 116 -5.93 10.14 3.78
C LYS A 116 -5.76 11.59 4.26
N LYS A 117 -4.54 12.13 4.23
CA LYS A 117 -4.26 13.52 4.64
C LYS A 117 -5.08 14.53 3.84
N TYR A 118 -5.27 14.29 2.54
CA TYR A 118 -6.10 15.15 1.70
C TYR A 118 -7.58 15.09 2.11
N VAL A 119 -8.13 13.90 2.36
CA VAL A 119 -9.51 13.74 2.83
C VAL A 119 -9.70 14.41 4.19
N ASP A 120 -8.79 14.16 5.14
CA ASP A 120 -8.81 14.76 6.48
C ASP A 120 -8.77 16.30 6.41
N TYR A 121 -7.94 16.86 5.53
CA TYR A 121 -7.90 18.31 5.27
C TYR A 121 -9.25 18.84 4.77
N ASN A 122 -9.86 18.19 3.78
CA ASN A 122 -11.14 18.64 3.23
C ASN A 122 -12.27 18.51 4.25
N ILE A 123 -12.32 17.43 5.04
CA ILE A 123 -13.29 17.28 6.14
C ILE A 123 -13.10 18.42 7.14
N ASN A 124 -11.86 18.73 7.52
CA ASN A 124 -11.55 19.81 8.46
C ASN A 124 -11.94 21.19 7.90
N ILE A 125 -11.74 21.45 6.62
CA ILE A 125 -12.22 22.68 5.97
C ILE A 125 -13.74 22.73 6.03
N MET A 126 -14.45 21.69 5.56
CA MET A 126 -15.91 21.67 5.54
C MET A 126 -16.53 21.81 6.94
N THR A 127 -15.97 21.15 7.96
CA THR A 127 -16.45 21.26 9.35
C THR A 127 -16.12 22.63 9.98
N ARG A 128 -14.96 23.22 9.68
CA ARG A 128 -14.64 24.60 10.12
C ARG A 128 -15.50 25.65 9.43
N THR A 129 -15.80 25.49 8.14
CA THR A 129 -16.71 26.36 7.40
C THR A 129 -18.15 26.26 7.92
N MET A 130 -18.59 25.07 8.35
CA MET A 130 -19.88 24.91 9.03
C MET A 130 -19.91 25.63 10.38
N ALA A 131 -18.86 25.53 11.19
CA ALA A 131 -18.77 26.27 12.45
C ALA A 131 -18.74 27.80 12.23
N SER A 132 -18.01 28.31 11.22
CA SER A 132 -17.98 29.75 10.95
C SER A 132 -19.34 30.28 10.48
N ASN A 133 -20.09 29.53 9.65
CA ASN A 133 -21.43 29.93 9.20
C ASN A 133 -22.45 29.98 10.35
N ILE A 134 -22.38 29.05 11.31
CA ILE A 134 -23.28 29.06 12.48
C ILE A 134 -22.98 30.27 13.38
N TYR A 135 -21.71 30.61 13.61
CA TYR A 135 -21.33 31.77 14.43
C TYR A 135 -21.48 33.13 13.72
N THR A 136 -21.51 33.18 12.38
CA THR A 136 -21.70 34.44 11.63
C THR A 136 -23.17 34.76 11.36
N GLN A 137 -24.08 33.78 11.35
CA GLN A 137 -25.51 34.05 11.26
C GLN A 137 -26.09 34.63 12.57
N GLU A 138 -25.64 34.17 13.74
CA GLU A 138 -26.06 34.74 15.03
C GLU A 138 -25.52 36.17 15.25
N ALA A 139 -24.37 36.51 14.66
CA ALA A 139 -23.83 37.86 14.67
C ALA A 139 -24.54 38.82 13.69
N ALA A 140 -25.09 38.31 12.58
CA ALA A 140 -25.75 39.13 11.57
C ALA A 140 -27.21 39.47 11.92
N GLU A 141 -27.91 38.64 12.71
CA GLU A 141 -29.29 38.93 13.16
C GLU A 141 -29.36 39.93 14.32
N SER A 142 -28.24 40.21 15.00
CA SER A 142 -28.19 41.14 16.14
C SER A 142 -27.79 42.59 15.77
N GLU A 143 -27.39 42.86 14.52
CA GLU A 143 -27.03 44.22 14.06
C GLU A 143 -28.10 44.93 13.21
N SER A 144 -29.27 44.32 12.99
CA SER A 144 -30.41 44.99 12.32
C SER A 144 -31.31 45.74 13.30
N GLN A 145 -30.77 46.68 14.07
CA GLN A 145 -31.54 47.78 14.67
C GLN A 145 -30.61 48.80 15.35
N ARG A 146 -30.16 49.83 14.60
CA ARG A 146 -30.22 51.24 15.02
C ARG A 146 -29.58 52.19 14.01
N GLY A 147 -30.45 52.96 13.36
CA GLY A 147 -30.28 54.41 13.29
C GLY A 147 -29.50 54.97 12.10
N ILE A 148 -30.19 55.13 10.97
CA ILE A 148 -29.85 56.14 9.97
C ILE A 148 -30.07 57.54 10.59
N LYS A 149 -29.04 58.38 10.62
CA LYS A 149 -29.10 59.85 10.48
C LYS A 149 -27.90 60.26 9.63
N MET A 150 -28.06 60.34 8.31
CA MET A 150 -28.30 61.56 7.52
C MET A 150 -27.39 62.76 7.90
N PHE A 151 -26.43 63.03 7.01
CA PHE A 151 -25.91 64.33 6.54
C PHE A 151 -25.82 65.51 7.53
N ASP A 152 -24.64 66.11 7.72
CA ASP A 152 -24.09 67.20 6.89
C ASP A 152 -23.10 68.10 7.68
N SER A 153 -22.22 68.78 6.94
CA SER A 153 -21.48 70.04 7.21
C SER A 153 -20.21 70.07 8.11
N SER A 154 -19.05 70.20 7.42
CA SER A 154 -17.97 71.23 7.54
C SER A 154 -17.85 72.03 8.86
N VAL A 155 -16.68 72.24 9.49
CA VAL A 155 -15.38 72.82 9.04
C VAL A 155 -14.24 72.27 9.91
#